data_AF-A0A941Y8T0-F1
#
_entry.id   AF-A0A941Y8T0-F1
#
_cell.length_a   1.000
_cell.length_b   1.000
_cell.length_c   1.000
_cell.angle_alpha   90.00
_cell.angle_beta   90.00
_cell.angle_gamma   90.00
#
_symmetry.space_group_name_H-M   'P 1'
#
loop_
_entity.id
_entity.type
_entity.pdbx_description
1 polymer ?
#
loop_
_entity_poly.entity_id
_entity_poly.type
_entity_poly.pdbx_seq_one_letter_code
_entity_poly.pdbx_strand_id
1 'polypeptide(L)' 'MRGILGVIVLVWLLIGVFAAYQRDYFTSNETNCATAGSIALTVVVGPLNYAGVNPKVTDCNLPEPSQ' A
#
# COMPACT_ATOMS: atom_id res chain seq x y z
N MET A 1 -9.87 5.18 -26.21
CA MET A 1 -9.71 5.66 -24.81
C MET A 1 -9.68 4.58 -23.74
N ARG A 2 -10.56 3.55 -23.74
CA ARG A 2 -10.71 2.63 -22.59
C ARG A 2 -9.50 1.75 -22.27
N GLY A 3 -8.67 1.39 -23.27
CA GLY A 3 -7.48 0.56 -23.06
C GLY A 3 -6.34 1.27 -22.31
N ILE A 4 -6.16 2.57 -22.51
CA ILE A 4 -5.06 3.33 -21.89
C ILE A 4 -5.22 3.41 -20.37
N LEU A 5 -6.45 3.66 -19.91
CA LEU A 5 -6.77 3.62 -18.48
C LEU A 5 -6.45 2.24 -17.86
N GLY A 6 -6.74 1.15 -18.57
CA GLY A 6 -6.41 -0.20 -18.13
C GLY A 6 -4.90 -0.42 -18.00
N VAL A 7 -4.11 0.05 -18.97
CA VAL A 7 -2.63 -0.05 -18.92
C VAL A 7 -2.06 0.77 -17.76
N ILE A 8 -2.57 1.99 -17.54
CA ILE A 8 -2.13 2.84 -16.42
C ILE A 8 -2.40 2.15 -15.08
N VAL A 9 -3.60 1.60 -14.88
CA VAL A 9 -3.95 0.87 -13.65
C VAL A 9 -3.09 -0.38 -13.49
N LEU A 10 -2.80 -1.09 -14.58
CA LEU A 10 -1.98 -2.31 -14.52
C LEU A 10 -0.53 -1.98 -14.12
N VAL A 11 0.06 -0.95 -14.71
CA VAL A 11 1.40 -0.46 -14.32
C VAL A 11 1.41 0.00 -12.86
N TRP A 12 0.38 0.72 -12.43
CA TRP A 12 0.22 1.14 -11.04
C TRP A 12 0.22 -0.05 -10.07
N LEU A 13 -0.58 -1.08 -10.34
CA LEU A 13 -0.66 -2.28 -9.51
C LEU A 13 0.67 -3.03 -9.44
N LEU A 14 1.40 -3.13 -10.56
CA LEU A 14 2.72 -3.76 -10.59
C LEU A 14 3.73 -3.01 -9.72
N ILE A 15 3.75 -1.68 -9.78
CA ILE A 15 4.60 -0.86 -8.92
C ILE A 15 4.23 -1.06 -7.44
N GLY A 16 2.93 -1.12 -7.14
CA GLY A 16 2.43 -1.36 -5.79
C GLY A 16 2.86 -2.73 -5.21
N VAL A 17 2.75 -3.80 -6.01
CA VAL A 17 3.21 -5.14 -5.62
C VAL A 17 4.73 -5.16 -5.43
N PHE A 18 5.48 -4.51 -6.32
CA PHE A 18 6.92 -4.39 -6.19
C PHE A 18 7.33 -3.61 -4.92
N ALA A 19 6.56 -2.59 -4.53
CA ALA A 19 6.78 -1.87 -3.28
C ALA A 19 6.52 -2.75 -2.04
N ALA A 20 5.44 -3.56 -2.06
CA ALA A 20 5.16 -4.52 -0.99
C ALA A 20 6.26 -5.60 -0.88
N TYR A 21 6.81 -6.03 -2.02
CA TYR A 21 7.92 -6.97 -2.07
C TYR A 21 9.21 -6.38 -1.49
N GLN A 22 9.56 -5.13 -1.83
CA GLN A 22 10.73 -4.45 -1.26
C GLN A 22 10.64 -4.27 0.27
N ARG A 23 9.43 -4.26 0.83
CA ARG A 23 9.21 -4.20 2.29
C ARG A 23 9.12 -5.57 2.96
N ASP A 24 9.40 -6.64 2.21
CA ASP A 24 9.41 -8.03 2.70
C ASP A 24 8.05 -8.50 3.27
N TYR A 25 6.94 -7.86 2.88
CA TYR A 25 5.61 -8.19 3.41
C TYR A 25 5.11 -9.57 3.00
N PHE A 26 5.69 -10.19 1.98
CA PHE A 26 5.33 -11.54 1.52
C PHE A 26 6.11 -12.66 2.21
N THR A 27 7.15 -12.34 2.99
CA THR A 27 8.00 -13.32 3.70
C THR A 27 7.57 -13.46 5.18
N SER A 28 6.66 -12.60 5.64
CA SER A 28 6.07 -12.63 6.98
C SER A 28 5.36 -13.95 7.26
N ASN A 29 5.73 -14.64 8.34
CA ASN A 29 5.01 -15.82 8.86
C ASN A 29 3.65 -15.44 9.51
N GLU A 30 3.36 -14.15 9.66
CA GLU A 30 2.18 -13.58 10.32
C GLU A 30 1.10 -13.28 9.28
N THR A 31 0.31 -14.28 8.87
CA THR A 31 -0.85 -14.07 7.98
C THR A 31 -2.06 -13.64 8.80
N ASN A 32 -2.20 -12.35 9.05
CA ASN A 32 -3.33 -11.78 9.78
C ASN A 32 -3.96 -10.59 9.03
N CYS A 33 -5.11 -10.10 9.49
CA CYS A 33 -5.83 -8.99 8.87
C CYS A 33 -5.01 -7.70 8.79
N ALA A 34 -4.12 -7.46 9.76
CA ALA A 34 -3.27 -6.27 9.77
C ALA A 34 -2.20 -6.34 8.68
N THR A 35 -1.57 -7.50 8.50
CA THR A 35 -0.62 -7.76 7.41
C THR A 35 -1.30 -7.62 6.05
N ALA A 36 -2.46 -8.25 5.87
CA ALA A 36 -3.23 -8.16 4.63
C ALA A 36 -3.64 -6.70 4.31
N GLY A 37 -4.13 -5.97 5.31
CA GLY A 37 -4.46 -4.55 5.18
C GLY A 37 -3.24 -3.69 4.84
N SER A 38 -2.09 -3.97 5.44
CA SER A 38 -0.83 -3.26 5.16
C SER A 38 -0.33 -3.49 3.73
N ILE A 39 -0.43 -4.72 3.23
CA ILE A 39 -0.11 -5.05 1.84
C ILE A 39 -1.07 -4.33 0.89
N ALA A 40 -2.38 -4.42 1.13
CA ALA A 40 -3.39 -3.77 0.29
C ALA A 40 -3.19 -2.25 0.22
N LEU A 41 -2.96 -1.61 1.38
CA LEU A 41 -2.68 -0.19 1.46
C LEU A 41 -1.39 0.17 0.70
N THR A 42 -0.35 -0.65 0.81
CA THR A 42 0.93 -0.44 0.12
C THR A 42 0.79 -0.58 -1.39
N VAL A 43 -0.04 -1.49 -1.89
CA VAL A 43 -0.28 -1.62 -3.34
C VAL A 43 -1.02 -0.40 -3.90
N VAL A 44 -1.97 0.15 -3.15
CA VAL A 44 -2.75 1.33 -3.59
C VAL A 44 -1.95 2.62 -3.43
N VAL A 45 -1.30 2.81 -2.29
CA VAL A 45 -0.64 4.08 -1.89
C VAL A 45 0.85 4.09 -2.20
N GLY A 46 1.50 2.93 -2.35
CA GLY A 46 2.91 2.82 -2.73
C GLY A 46 3.25 3.61 -4.00
N PRO A 47 2.51 3.43 -5.11
CA PRO A 47 2.75 4.20 -6.34
C PRO A 47 2.58 5.71 -6.16
N LEU A 48 1.69 6.15 -5.27
CA LEU A 48 1.54 7.58 -4.93
C LEU A 48 2.80 8.15 -4.26
N ASN A 49 3.43 7.39 -3.35
CA ASN A 49 4.70 7.79 -2.75
C ASN A 49 5.83 7.89 -3.79
N TYR A 50 5.88 6.97 -4.76
CA TYR A 50 6.83 7.06 -5.88
C TYR A 50 6.54 8.24 -6.81
N ALA A 51 5.27 8.64 -6.92
CA ALA A 51 4.87 9.86 -7.62
C ALA A 51 5.12 11.15 -6.82
N GLY A 52 5.77 11.07 -5.63
CA GLY A 52 6.08 12.22 -4.78
C GLY A 52 4.90 12.77 -3.98
N VAL A 53 3.76 12.08 -4.02
CA VAL A 53 2.59 12.42 -3.20
C VAL A 53 2.84 11.85 -1.82
N ASN A 54 2.78 12.67 -0.77
CA ASN A 54 2.99 12.26 0.63
C ASN A 54 1.64 12.25 1.38
N PRO A 55 0.80 11.22 1.19
CA PRO A 55 -0.50 11.12 1.84
C PRO A 55 -0.30 10.87 3.33
N LYS A 56 -0.61 11.88 4.14
CA LYS A 56 -0.64 11.80 5.60
C LYS A 56 -2.06 11.49 6.04
N VAL A 57 -2.20 10.58 6.99
CA VAL A 57 -3.47 10.38 7.69
C VAL A 57 -3.64 11.57 8.63
N THR A 58 -4.59 12.46 8.33
CA THR A 58 -4.86 13.66 9.14
C THR A 58 -5.69 13.37 10.39
N ASP A 59 -6.48 12.30 10.39
CA ASP A 59 -7.34 11.89 11.50
C ASP A 59 -6.96 10.50 12.01
N CYS A 60 -5.91 10.42 12.82
CA CYS A 60 -5.58 9.23 13.61
C CYS A 60 -6.03 9.44 15.05
N ASN A 61 -7.20 8.91 15.42
CA ASN A 61 -7.62 8.81 16.81
C ASN A 61 -7.02 7.54 17.41
N LEU A 62 -5.77 7.63 17.85
CA LEU A 62 -5.07 6.52 18.50
C LEU A 62 -5.53 6.44 19.96
N PRO A 63 -6.00 5.28 20.45
CA PRO A 63 -6.33 5.12 21.86
C PRO A 63 -5.08 5.31 22.72
N GLU A 64 -5.24 5.89 23.91
CA GLU A 64 -4.16 6.06 24.88
C GLU A 64 -3.58 4.68 25.25
N PRO A 65 -2.26 4.48 25.22
CA PRO A 65 -1.66 3.19 25.53
C PRO A 65 -1.90 2.85 27.00
N SER A 66 -2.57 1.73 27.25
CA SER A 66 -2.65 1.16 28.59
C SER A 66 -1.28 0.59 28.95
N GLN A 67 -0.65 1.18 29.98
CA GLN A 67 0.54 0.63 30.64
C GLN A 67 0.17 -0.68 31.35
#